data_AF-A0A0E0D009-F1
#
_entry.id   AF-A0A0E0D009-F1
#
_cell.length_a   1.000
_cell.length_b   1.000
_cell.length_c   1.000
_cell.angle_alpha   90.00
_cell.angle_beta   90.00
_cell.angle_gamma   90.00
#
_symmetry.space_group_name_H-M   'P 1'
#
loop_
_entity.id
_entity.type
_entity.pdbx_description
1 polymer ?
#
loop_
_entity_poly.entity_id
_entity_poly.type
_entity_poly.pdbx_seq_one_letter_code
_entity_poly.pdbx_strand_id
1 'polypeptide(L)'
;MKIIPVACLEDNYAYLIVDESTKSAAAVDPVEPEKVLAAAAEVGVRIDCSFLWDAISAVPKIFPNPTLRDQSPTTRKDHAGGNEKLAQSVPGIKVYGGSLDNVKGCTDQVENGTKLSLGKDIEILCLHTPCHTKGHISYYVTSKEEEDPAVFTGDTLFIAGCGRFFEGTAEQMYQSLCVTLGSLPKPTRVYCGHEAKFGAKSPVEALREVRKTKDNWKGGAYCRATL
;
A
#
# COMPACT_ATOMS: atom_id res chain seq x y z
N MET A 1 -12.56 8.42 -10.80
CA MET A 1 -11.80 8.20 -9.54
C MET A 1 -10.43 8.87 -9.63
N LYS A 2 -10.10 9.72 -8.66
CA LYS A 2 -8.80 10.40 -8.62
C LYS A 2 -7.92 9.85 -7.49
N ILE A 3 -6.63 9.62 -7.77
CA ILE A 3 -5.64 9.18 -6.78
C ILE A 3 -4.55 10.23 -6.68
N ILE A 4 -4.27 10.70 -5.46
CA ILE A 4 -3.28 11.74 -5.20
C ILE A 4 -2.20 11.15 -4.28
N PRO A 5 -0.97 10.94 -4.75
CA PRO A 5 0.13 10.54 -3.89
C PRO A 5 0.56 11.72 -3.00
N VAL A 6 0.84 11.43 -1.74
CA VAL A 6 1.35 12.38 -0.74
C VAL A 6 2.67 11.83 -0.23
N ALA A 7 3.77 12.52 -0.55
CA ALA A 7 5.10 12.13 -0.11
C ALA A 7 5.22 12.28 1.41
N CYS A 8 5.61 11.19 2.07
CA CYS A 8 5.75 11.10 3.51
C CYS A 8 7.15 10.62 3.88
N LEU A 9 7.64 11.08 5.03
CA LEU A 9 8.98 10.72 5.54
C LEU A 9 10.08 10.92 4.46
N GLU A 10 11.00 9.97 4.33
CA GLU A 10 12.10 10.03 3.34
C GLU A 10 11.72 9.33 2.03
N ASP A 11 11.13 8.14 2.08
CA ASP A 11 10.79 7.33 0.91
C ASP A 11 9.36 6.73 0.95
N ASN A 12 8.48 7.17 1.86
CA ASN A 12 7.11 6.66 1.98
C ASN A 12 6.11 7.44 1.12
N TYR A 13 5.02 6.76 0.71
CA TYR A 13 3.85 7.40 0.13
C TYR A 13 2.58 7.07 0.92
N ALA A 14 1.88 8.12 1.33
CA ALA A 14 0.44 8.05 1.58
C ALA A 14 -0.32 8.31 0.27
N TYR A 15 -1.57 7.88 0.20
CA TYR A 15 -2.42 8.13 -0.97
C TYR A 15 -3.80 8.63 -0.58
N LEU A 16 -4.31 9.62 -1.31
CA LEU A 16 -5.71 10.04 -1.21
C LEU A 16 -6.49 9.46 -2.39
N ILE A 17 -7.41 8.55 -2.10
CA ILE A 17 -8.39 8.03 -3.07
C ILE A 17 -9.60 8.94 -3.01
N VAL A 18 -10.00 9.53 -4.13
CA VAL A 18 -11.06 10.53 -4.21
C VAL A 18 -12.19 10.05 -5.11
N ASP A 19 -13.38 9.97 -4.54
CA ASP A 19 -14.63 9.96 -5.30
C ASP A 19 -15.01 11.40 -5.64
N GLU A 20 -14.80 11.78 -6.90
CA GLU A 20 -14.97 13.16 -7.35
C GLU A 20 -16.44 13.61 -7.37
N SER A 21 -17.39 12.67 -7.47
CA SER A 21 -18.82 12.96 -7.55
C SER A 21 -19.39 13.35 -6.18
N THR A 22 -18.95 12.69 -5.13
CA THR A 22 -19.41 12.92 -3.76
C THR A 22 -18.49 13.81 -2.94
N LYS A 23 -17.27 14.09 -3.44
CA LYS A 23 -16.19 14.76 -2.69
C LYS A 23 -15.78 14.01 -1.42
N SER A 24 -16.06 12.70 -1.38
CA SER A 24 -15.58 11.78 -0.37
C SER A 24 -14.18 11.27 -0.74
N ALA A 25 -13.34 11.09 0.27
CA ALA A 25 -12.00 10.56 0.10
C ALA A 25 -11.65 9.50 1.15
N ALA A 26 -10.77 8.57 0.78
CA ALA A 26 -10.09 7.67 1.70
C ALA A 26 -8.60 7.94 1.70
N ALA A 27 -7.99 7.95 2.88
CA ALA A 27 -6.55 8.06 3.03
C ALA A 27 -5.93 6.66 3.20
N VAL A 28 -5.03 6.28 2.31
CA VAL A 28 -4.20 5.09 2.47
C VAL A 28 -2.89 5.50 3.12
N ASP A 29 -2.61 4.87 4.24
CA ASP A 29 -1.37 4.97 5.00
C ASP A 29 -0.91 6.39 5.41
N PRO A 30 -1.74 7.15 6.15
CA PRO A 30 -1.51 8.55 6.46
C PRO A 30 -0.52 8.75 7.63
N VAL A 31 0.74 8.34 7.48
CA VAL A 31 1.76 8.43 8.54
C VAL A 31 2.05 9.86 9.03
N GLU A 32 1.93 10.84 8.13
CA GLU A 32 1.97 12.28 8.42
C GLU A 32 0.59 12.90 8.12
N PRO A 33 -0.40 12.77 9.02
CA PRO A 33 -1.78 13.17 8.78
C PRO A 33 -1.94 14.62 8.33
N GLU A 34 -1.11 15.53 8.85
CA GLU A 34 -1.11 16.93 8.47
C GLU A 34 -0.90 17.15 6.97
N LYS A 35 -0.02 16.37 6.31
CA LYS A 35 0.22 16.45 4.87
C LYS A 35 -0.98 15.92 4.09
N VAL A 36 -1.56 14.81 4.56
CA VAL A 36 -2.73 14.20 3.92
C VAL A 36 -3.97 15.09 4.04
N LEU A 37 -4.19 15.69 5.21
CA LEU A 37 -5.27 16.65 5.45
C LEU A 37 -5.09 17.92 4.62
N ALA A 38 -3.85 18.42 4.50
CA ALA A 38 -3.55 19.56 3.62
C ALA A 38 -3.86 19.24 2.14
N ALA A 39 -3.45 18.06 1.65
CA ALA A 39 -3.75 17.61 0.30
C ALA A 39 -5.26 17.47 0.06
N ALA A 40 -6.01 16.94 1.05
CA ALA A 40 -7.47 16.85 0.98
C ALA A 40 -8.13 18.24 0.94
N ALA A 41 -7.64 19.18 1.74
CA ALA A 41 -8.13 20.57 1.74
C ALA A 41 -7.87 21.28 0.41
N GLU A 42 -6.68 21.10 -0.19
CA GLU A 42 -6.30 21.71 -1.47
C GLU A 42 -7.25 21.29 -2.61
N VAL A 43 -7.70 20.04 -2.62
CA VAL A 43 -8.63 19.54 -3.65
C VAL A 43 -10.11 19.59 -3.23
N GLY A 44 -10.39 20.14 -2.04
CA GLY A 44 -11.76 20.38 -1.55
C GLY A 44 -12.56 19.10 -1.27
N VAL A 45 -11.94 18.09 -0.65
CA VAL A 45 -12.58 16.80 -0.33
C VAL A 45 -12.57 16.51 1.17
N ARG A 46 -13.51 15.67 1.62
CA ARG A 46 -13.58 15.21 3.03
C ARG A 46 -13.04 13.79 3.12
N ILE A 47 -12.17 13.54 4.10
CA ILE A 47 -11.69 12.19 4.41
C ILE A 47 -12.76 11.48 5.26
N ASP A 48 -13.33 10.40 4.71
CA ASP A 48 -14.39 9.61 5.34
C ASP A 48 -13.84 8.38 6.08
N CYS A 49 -12.76 7.81 5.55
CA CYS A 49 -12.08 6.67 6.13
C CYS A 49 -10.59 6.66 5.82
N SER A 50 -9.87 5.79 6.52
CA SER A 50 -8.47 5.50 6.24
C SER A 50 -8.20 4.01 6.19
N PHE A 51 -7.21 3.63 5.40
CA PHE A 51 -6.74 2.27 5.17
C PHE A 51 -5.29 2.17 5.61
N LEU A 52 -4.93 1.09 6.29
CA LEU A 52 -3.63 0.95 6.91
C LEU A 52 -2.94 -0.32 6.48
N TRP A 53 -1.66 -0.19 6.18
CA TRP A 53 -0.76 -1.31 5.98
C TRP A 53 0.08 -1.44 7.22
N ASP A 54 -0.05 -2.59 7.85
CA ASP A 54 0.91 -3.10 8.82
C ASP A 54 0.91 -2.46 10.21
N ALA A 55 1.18 -3.36 11.14
CA ALA A 55 1.32 -3.08 12.56
C ALA A 55 2.70 -3.50 13.07
N ILE A 56 3.77 -3.45 12.24
CA ILE A 56 5.10 -3.98 12.60
C ILE A 56 5.58 -3.31 13.89
N SER A 57 5.24 -3.96 14.99
CA SER A 57 5.51 -3.53 16.34
C SER A 57 6.83 -4.15 16.68
N ALA A 58 7.92 -3.46 16.33
CA ALA A 58 9.28 -3.80 16.72
C ALA A 58 9.61 -5.30 16.58
N VAL A 59 10.12 -5.71 15.41
CA VAL A 59 10.75 -7.04 15.28
C VAL A 59 11.75 -7.20 16.44
N PRO A 60 11.56 -8.19 17.36
CA PRO A 60 12.54 -8.41 18.41
C PRO A 60 13.88 -8.71 17.71
N LYS A 61 14.97 -8.14 18.22
CA LYS A 61 16.33 -8.35 17.72
C LYS A 61 16.70 -9.85 17.78
N ILE A 62 16.25 -10.66 16.82
CA ILE A 62 16.45 -12.11 16.78
C ILE A 62 17.39 -12.52 15.64
N PHE A 63 17.94 -11.59 14.86
CA PHE A 63 19.03 -11.89 13.93
C PHE A 63 20.39 -11.55 14.55
N PRO A 64 21.23 -12.55 14.92
CA PRO A 64 22.54 -12.32 15.52
C PRO A 64 23.64 -12.06 14.48
N ASN A 65 23.30 -11.59 13.27
CA ASN A 65 24.31 -11.34 12.23
C ASN A 65 24.78 -9.86 12.24
N PRO A 66 26.00 -9.55 12.71
CA PRO A 66 26.43 -8.17 12.95
C PRO A 66 26.78 -7.37 11.69
N THR A 67 26.82 -8.01 10.52
CA THR A 67 27.33 -7.40 9.27
C THR A 67 26.26 -6.72 8.42
N LEU A 68 24.97 -6.84 8.79
CA LEU A 68 23.85 -6.13 8.15
C LEU A 68 23.26 -5.06 9.09
N ARG A 69 24.12 -4.33 9.80
CA ARG A 69 23.73 -3.13 10.54
C ARG A 69 23.46 -1.98 9.56
N ASP A 70 22.27 -1.99 8.97
CA ASP A 70 21.61 -0.72 8.69
C ASP A 70 21.21 -0.11 10.04
N GLN A 71 21.91 0.95 10.44
CA GLN A 71 21.77 1.58 11.75
C GLN A 71 20.63 2.59 11.78
N SER A 72 19.39 2.11 11.74
CA SER A 72 18.28 2.89 12.30
C SER A 72 17.45 2.02 13.25
N PRO A 73 17.62 2.18 14.58
CA PRO A 73 16.76 1.58 15.58
C PRO A 73 15.51 2.45 15.76
N THR A 74 14.68 2.56 14.73
CA THR A 74 13.34 3.12 14.86
C THR A 74 12.34 2.00 14.61
N THR A 75 11.52 1.71 15.61
CA THR A 75 10.26 1.00 15.42
C THR A 75 9.61 1.52 14.13
N ARG A 76 9.39 0.67 13.12
CA ARG A 76 8.74 1.06 11.86
C ARG A 76 7.29 1.43 12.16
N LYS A 77 7.10 2.70 12.51
CA LYS A 77 5.83 3.42 12.64
C LYS A 77 5.56 4.24 11.37
N ASP A 78 6.25 3.92 10.30
CA ASP A 78 6.23 4.59 9.01
C ASP A 78 4.92 4.42 8.25
N HIS A 79 4.06 3.51 8.73
CA HIS A 79 2.73 3.31 8.19
C HIS A 79 1.65 3.71 9.22
N ALA A 80 1.48 2.93 10.29
CA ALA A 80 0.48 3.18 11.34
C ALA A 80 0.79 4.32 12.34
N GLY A 81 1.88 5.08 12.16
CA GLY A 81 2.32 6.11 13.12
C GLY A 81 1.41 7.34 13.21
N GLY A 82 0.63 7.61 12.16
CA GLY A 82 -0.24 8.78 12.07
C GLY A 82 -1.66 8.58 12.60
N ASN A 83 -2.07 7.35 12.88
CA ASN A 83 -3.50 6.99 13.03
C ASN A 83 -4.20 7.73 14.18
N GLU A 84 -3.58 7.76 15.35
CA GLU A 84 -4.15 8.44 16.53
C GLU A 84 -4.31 9.94 16.27
N LYS A 85 -3.34 10.56 15.59
CA LYS A 85 -3.39 11.99 15.23
C LYS A 85 -4.46 12.25 14.16
N LEU A 86 -4.60 11.36 13.17
CA LEU A 86 -5.67 11.48 12.18
C LEU A 86 -7.05 11.36 12.84
N ALA A 87 -7.24 10.38 13.73
CA ALA A 87 -8.50 10.21 14.46
C ALA A 87 -8.83 11.39 15.39
N GLN A 88 -7.81 12.05 15.96
CA GLN A 88 -8.00 13.31 16.70
C GLN A 88 -8.41 14.46 15.79
N SER A 89 -7.85 14.53 14.58
CA SER A 89 -8.12 15.61 13.62
C SER A 89 -9.44 15.42 12.87
N VAL A 90 -9.88 14.16 12.71
CA VAL A 90 -11.14 13.79 12.05
C VAL A 90 -11.94 12.88 13.00
N PRO A 91 -12.68 13.47 13.97
CA PRO A 91 -13.44 12.69 14.95
C PRO A 91 -14.45 11.76 14.29
N GLY A 92 -14.43 10.49 14.69
CA GLY A 92 -15.34 9.46 14.18
C GLY A 92 -14.93 8.84 12.83
N ILE A 93 -13.74 9.16 12.32
CA ILE A 93 -13.19 8.51 11.12
C ILE A 93 -13.11 6.99 11.32
N LYS A 94 -13.49 6.24 10.27
CA LYS A 94 -13.25 4.80 10.23
C LYS A 94 -11.82 4.50 9.83
N VAL A 95 -11.17 3.63 10.58
CA VAL A 95 -9.79 3.22 10.36
C VAL A 95 -9.77 1.71 10.11
N TYR A 96 -9.53 1.34 8.86
CA TYR A 96 -9.52 -0.04 8.40
C TYR A 96 -8.11 -0.63 8.44
N GLY A 97 -8.00 -1.86 8.97
CA GLY A 97 -6.75 -2.64 9.00
C GLY A 97 -7.03 -4.13 9.02
N GLY A 98 -6.08 -4.96 8.58
CA GLY A 98 -6.24 -6.41 8.53
C GLY A 98 -6.55 -7.01 9.91
N SER A 99 -7.51 -7.92 10.01
CA SER A 99 -7.92 -8.54 11.29
C SER A 99 -6.80 -9.34 11.97
N LEU A 100 -5.85 -9.83 11.17
CA LEU A 100 -4.68 -10.57 11.64
C LEU A 100 -3.50 -9.66 12.00
N ASP A 101 -3.56 -8.37 11.64
CA ASP A 101 -2.59 -7.37 12.06
C ASP A 101 -3.17 -6.55 13.22
N ASN A 102 -2.41 -6.45 14.30
CA ASN A 102 -2.82 -5.67 15.48
C ASN A 102 -2.58 -4.17 15.23
N VAL A 103 -3.21 -3.62 14.19
CA VAL A 103 -2.97 -2.27 13.70
C VAL A 103 -3.43 -1.25 14.74
N LYS A 104 -2.47 -0.47 15.26
CA LYS A 104 -2.75 0.54 16.29
C LYS A 104 -3.69 1.62 15.73
N GLY A 105 -4.78 1.88 16.44
CA GLY A 105 -5.79 2.87 16.03
C GLY A 105 -6.81 2.36 15.00
N CYS A 106 -6.73 1.08 14.60
CA CYS A 106 -7.77 0.43 13.81
C CYS A 106 -9.10 0.40 14.59
N THR A 107 -10.18 0.84 13.95
CA THR A 107 -11.54 0.81 14.50
C THR A 107 -12.37 -0.29 13.86
N ASP A 108 -12.05 -0.66 12.62
CA ASP A 108 -12.82 -1.58 11.78
C ASP A 108 -11.88 -2.60 11.13
N GLN A 109 -11.83 -3.82 11.66
CA GLN A 109 -10.99 -4.88 11.11
C GLN A 109 -11.58 -5.43 9.79
N VAL A 110 -10.71 -5.74 8.83
CA VAL A 110 -11.08 -6.32 7.53
C VAL A 110 -10.36 -7.64 7.27
N GLU A 111 -10.98 -8.48 6.45
CA GLU A 111 -10.47 -9.80 6.05
C GLU A 111 -10.37 -9.92 4.53
N ASN A 112 -9.84 -11.04 4.05
CA ASN A 112 -9.84 -11.33 2.63
C ASN A 112 -11.27 -11.33 2.07
N GLY A 113 -11.50 -10.59 0.99
CA GLY A 113 -12.81 -10.50 0.34
C GLY A 113 -13.77 -9.50 0.97
N THR A 114 -13.39 -8.80 2.05
CA THR A 114 -14.21 -7.70 2.58
C THR A 114 -14.39 -6.63 1.50
N LYS A 115 -15.66 -6.26 1.26
CA LYS A 115 -16.04 -5.22 0.31
C LYS A 115 -16.45 -3.96 1.05
N LEU A 116 -15.92 -2.83 0.60
CA LEU A 116 -16.22 -1.51 1.13
C LEU A 116 -16.58 -0.58 -0.03
N SER A 117 -17.21 0.54 0.30
CA SER A 117 -17.55 1.59 -0.66
C SER A 117 -17.05 2.93 -0.16
N LEU A 118 -16.58 3.75 -1.08
CA LEU A 118 -16.22 5.14 -0.83
C LEU A 118 -17.10 6.02 -1.72
N GLY A 119 -17.86 6.91 -1.09
CA GLY A 119 -18.83 7.73 -1.80
C GLY A 119 -19.85 6.88 -2.57
N LYS A 120 -20.15 7.28 -3.81
CA LYS A 120 -21.15 6.61 -4.66
C LYS A 120 -20.50 5.69 -5.68
N ASP A 121 -19.29 6.02 -6.12
CA ASP A 121 -18.74 5.49 -7.37
C ASP A 121 -17.51 4.60 -7.18
N ILE A 122 -16.99 4.48 -5.95
CA ILE A 122 -15.78 3.69 -5.67
C ILE A 122 -16.12 2.45 -4.84
N GLU A 123 -15.68 1.29 -5.32
CA GLU A 123 -15.71 0.01 -4.61
C GLU A 123 -14.29 -0.42 -4.26
N ILE A 124 -14.13 -0.99 -3.06
CA ILE A 124 -12.84 -1.41 -2.53
C ILE A 124 -12.97 -2.88 -2.09
N LEU A 125 -12.12 -3.73 -2.63
CA LEU A 125 -11.98 -5.13 -2.28
C LEU A 125 -10.68 -5.32 -1.49
N CYS A 126 -10.82 -5.81 -0.26
CA CYS A 126 -9.68 -6.16 0.60
C CYS A 126 -9.11 -7.51 0.16
N LEU A 127 -7.83 -7.55 -0.16
CA LEU A 127 -7.10 -8.74 -0.60
C LEU A 127 -6.06 -9.10 0.45
N HIS A 128 -6.17 -10.27 1.06
CA HIS A 128 -5.15 -10.72 2.01
C HIS A 128 -3.89 -11.12 1.26
N THR A 129 -2.78 -10.45 1.59
CA THR A 129 -1.47 -10.65 0.95
C THR A 129 -0.39 -10.90 2.01
N PRO A 130 -0.47 -12.02 2.76
CA PRO A 130 0.46 -12.31 3.84
C PRO A 130 1.88 -12.52 3.30
N CYS A 131 2.86 -11.93 3.96
CA CYS A 131 4.27 -12.34 3.97
C CYS A 131 5.10 -11.29 4.72
N HIS A 132 4.95 -10.03 4.31
CA HIS A 132 5.64 -8.91 4.95
C HIS A 132 5.25 -8.83 6.42
N THR A 133 3.95 -8.70 6.67
CA THR A 133 3.30 -9.09 7.92
C THR A 133 2.37 -10.28 7.66
N LYS A 134 1.92 -10.94 8.73
CA LYS A 134 0.91 -12.01 8.61
C LYS A 134 -0.47 -11.50 8.22
N GLY A 135 -0.80 -10.24 8.56
CA GLY A 135 -2.11 -9.64 8.35
C GLY A 135 -2.18 -8.60 7.25
N HIS A 136 -1.13 -8.43 6.45
CA HIS A 136 -1.08 -7.43 5.37
C HIS A 136 -2.28 -7.57 4.41
N ILE A 137 -2.98 -6.46 4.17
CA ILE A 137 -4.10 -6.36 3.22
C ILE A 137 -3.73 -5.42 2.08
N SER A 138 -3.78 -5.88 0.84
CA SER A 138 -3.79 -4.99 -0.33
C SER A 138 -5.23 -4.53 -0.61
N TYR A 139 -5.40 -3.29 -1.08
CA TYR A 139 -6.73 -2.73 -1.39
C TYR A 139 -6.89 -2.56 -2.89
N TYR A 140 -7.72 -3.40 -3.51
CA TYR A 140 -8.07 -3.29 -4.91
C TYR A 140 -9.30 -2.39 -5.06
N VAL A 141 -9.19 -1.38 -5.92
CA VAL A 141 -10.13 -0.26 -6.00
C VAL A 141 -10.60 -0.12 -7.45
N THR A 142 -11.92 -0.13 -7.61
CA THR A 142 -12.60 0.04 -8.90
C THR A 142 -13.55 1.22 -8.82
N SER A 143 -13.70 1.92 -9.95
CA SER A 143 -14.75 2.93 -10.11
C SER A 143 -15.87 2.41 -11.00
N LYS A 144 -17.08 2.95 -10.84
CA LYS A 144 -18.22 2.72 -11.75
C LYS A 144 -18.02 3.36 -13.13
N GLU A 145 -17.15 4.35 -13.21
CA GLU A 145 -16.72 4.94 -14.48
C GLU A 145 -15.77 3.98 -15.21
N GLU A 146 -15.66 4.08 -16.54
CA GLU A 146 -14.72 3.30 -17.35
C GLU A 146 -13.26 3.75 -17.15
N GLU A 147 -12.80 3.71 -15.90
CA GLU A 147 -11.42 4.01 -15.53
C GLU A 147 -10.64 2.74 -15.17
N ASP A 148 -9.34 2.78 -15.43
CA ASP A 148 -8.44 1.71 -15.03
C ASP A 148 -8.43 1.54 -13.49
N PRO A 149 -8.59 0.30 -12.99
CA PRO A 149 -8.58 0.03 -11.56
C PRO A 149 -7.23 0.33 -10.93
N ALA A 150 -7.19 0.38 -9.61
CA ALA A 150 -5.98 0.58 -8.83
C ALA A 150 -5.84 -0.51 -7.78
N VAL A 151 -4.62 -0.87 -7.44
CA VAL A 151 -4.31 -1.68 -6.27
C VAL A 151 -3.25 -0.99 -5.44
N PHE A 152 -3.57 -0.86 -4.17
CA PHE A 152 -2.73 -0.29 -3.14
C PHE A 152 -2.09 -1.50 -2.42
N THR A 153 -0.77 -1.66 -2.53
CA THR A 153 -0.06 -2.91 -2.19
C THR A 153 0.82 -2.84 -0.96
N GLY A 154 0.92 -1.68 -0.31
CA GLY A 154 1.80 -1.47 0.83
C GLY A 154 3.20 -2.02 0.58
N ASP A 155 3.65 -2.88 1.49
CA ASP A 155 4.96 -3.51 1.46
C ASP A 155 4.93 -4.92 0.88
N THR A 156 3.82 -5.35 0.29
CA THR A 156 3.78 -6.64 -0.44
C THR A 156 4.50 -6.55 -1.77
N LEU A 157 4.05 -5.64 -2.65
CA LEU A 157 4.57 -5.46 -4.01
C LEU A 157 5.13 -4.04 -4.14
N PHE A 158 6.38 -3.93 -4.55
CA PHE A 158 7.02 -2.69 -4.98
C PHE A 158 7.25 -2.71 -6.49
N ILE A 159 7.60 -1.56 -7.05
CA ILE A 159 8.01 -1.51 -8.44
C ILE A 159 9.36 -2.22 -8.57
N ALA A 160 9.38 -3.30 -9.36
CA ALA A 160 10.53 -4.18 -9.52
C ALA A 160 11.01 -4.88 -8.24
N GLY A 161 10.14 -5.04 -7.22
CA GLY A 161 10.52 -5.67 -5.97
C GLY A 161 9.34 -6.15 -5.13
N CYS A 162 9.64 -6.68 -3.94
CA CYS A 162 8.65 -7.05 -2.93
C CYS A 162 9.22 -6.76 -1.54
N GLY A 163 8.35 -6.70 -0.53
CA GLY A 163 8.76 -6.50 0.84
C GLY A 163 9.64 -7.63 1.36
N ARG A 164 10.38 -7.30 2.43
CA ARG A 164 11.08 -8.32 3.23
C ARG A 164 10.05 -9.21 3.92
N PHE A 165 10.40 -10.48 4.11
CA PHE A 165 9.50 -11.49 4.68
C PHE A 165 9.68 -11.50 6.21
N PHE A 166 9.10 -10.52 6.92
CA PHE A 166 9.31 -10.44 8.38
C PHE A 166 8.50 -11.49 9.14
N GLU A 167 7.26 -11.75 8.72
CA GLU A 167 6.34 -12.64 9.45
C GLU A 167 5.78 -13.79 8.60
N GLY A 168 6.35 -14.02 7.42
CA GLY A 168 5.88 -15.05 6.50
C GLY A 168 6.98 -15.74 5.69
N THR A 169 6.55 -16.59 4.76
CA THR A 169 7.41 -17.46 3.96
C THR A 169 7.49 -17.00 2.50
N ALA A 170 8.48 -17.50 1.77
CA ALA A 170 8.59 -17.29 0.33
C ALA A 170 7.38 -17.83 -0.44
N GLU A 171 6.78 -18.93 0.03
CA GLU A 171 5.56 -19.49 -0.55
C GLU A 171 4.37 -18.53 -0.35
N GLN A 172 4.23 -17.92 0.82
CA GLN A 172 3.21 -16.89 1.05
C GLN A 172 3.42 -15.66 0.17
N MET A 173 4.67 -15.19 0.00
CA MET A 173 4.94 -14.08 -0.94
C MET A 173 4.59 -14.47 -2.38
N TYR A 174 4.95 -15.69 -2.81
CA TYR A 174 4.61 -16.17 -4.15
C TYR A 174 3.09 -16.21 -4.37
N GLN A 175 2.33 -16.74 -3.41
CA GLN A 175 0.87 -16.73 -3.49
C GLN A 175 0.32 -15.31 -3.55
N SER A 176 0.80 -14.41 -2.69
CA SER A 176 0.39 -13.00 -2.68
C SER A 176 0.67 -12.30 -4.00
N LEU A 177 1.87 -12.47 -4.57
CA LEU A 177 2.28 -11.79 -5.81
C LEU A 177 1.70 -12.44 -7.07
N CYS A 178 1.87 -13.75 -7.23
CA CYS A 178 1.60 -14.43 -8.50
C CYS A 178 0.16 -14.93 -8.62
N VAL A 179 -0.51 -15.20 -7.50
CA VAL A 179 -1.89 -15.70 -7.51
C VAL A 179 -2.86 -14.58 -7.17
N THR A 180 -2.73 -13.95 -6.00
CA THR A 180 -3.67 -12.90 -5.59
C THR A 180 -3.53 -11.66 -6.46
N LEU A 181 -2.39 -10.97 -6.40
CA LEU A 181 -2.18 -9.73 -7.15
C LEU A 181 -2.04 -9.98 -8.66
N GLY A 182 -1.40 -11.09 -9.05
CA GLY A 182 -1.25 -11.50 -10.45
C GLY A 182 -2.56 -11.85 -11.16
N SER A 183 -3.63 -12.16 -10.41
CA SER A 183 -4.97 -12.39 -10.99
C SER A 183 -5.74 -11.13 -11.33
N LEU A 184 -5.26 -9.96 -10.88
CA LEU A 184 -5.94 -8.68 -11.14
C LEU A 184 -5.89 -8.32 -12.62
N PRO A 185 -6.88 -7.54 -13.14
CA PRO A 185 -6.88 -7.14 -14.54
C PRO A 185 -5.58 -6.41 -14.93
N LYS A 186 -5.07 -6.69 -16.14
CA LYS A 186 -3.86 -6.05 -16.68
C LYS A 186 -3.80 -4.51 -16.61
N PRO A 187 -4.91 -3.76 -16.80
CA PRO A 187 -4.86 -2.30 -16.65
C PRO A 187 -4.70 -1.81 -15.20
N THR A 188 -4.70 -2.70 -14.19
CA THR A 188 -4.61 -2.28 -12.79
C THR A 188 -3.33 -1.50 -12.50
N ARG A 189 -3.49 -0.27 -12.01
CA ARG A 189 -2.40 0.60 -11.57
C ARG A 189 -1.94 0.19 -10.17
N VAL A 190 -0.63 0.10 -9.94
CA VAL A 190 -0.05 -0.30 -8.65
C VAL A 190 0.46 0.93 -7.89
N TYR A 191 0.09 1.02 -6.61
CA TYR A 191 0.50 2.05 -5.66
C TYR A 191 1.09 1.39 -4.41
N CYS A 192 2.39 1.51 -4.20
CA CYS A 192 3.14 0.79 -3.18
C CYS A 192 3.64 1.70 -2.05
N GLY A 193 3.98 1.14 -0.89
CA GLY A 193 4.30 1.91 0.32
C GLY A 193 5.56 2.78 0.24
N HIS A 194 6.54 2.39 -0.59
CA HIS A 194 7.85 3.05 -0.69
C HIS A 194 8.23 3.41 -2.12
N GLU A 195 9.02 4.46 -2.29
CA GLU A 195 9.67 4.79 -3.54
C GLU A 195 10.66 3.68 -3.94
N ALA A 196 10.58 3.26 -5.21
CA ALA A 196 11.49 2.25 -5.72
C ALA A 196 12.91 2.82 -5.78
N LYS A 197 13.86 2.21 -5.05
CA LYS A 197 15.31 2.54 -5.09
C LYS A 197 16.00 2.10 -6.40
N PHE A 198 15.31 2.16 -7.52
CA PHE A 198 15.91 2.24 -8.84
C PHE A 198 15.78 3.71 -9.24
N GLY A 199 16.85 4.41 -9.60
CA GLY A 199 16.92 5.87 -9.80
C GLY A 199 15.97 6.49 -10.85
N ALA A 200 14.68 6.25 -10.70
CA ALA A 200 13.55 6.68 -11.49
C ALA A 200 12.70 7.56 -10.57
N LYS A 201 12.36 8.75 -11.05
CA LYS A 201 11.77 9.84 -10.24
C LYS A 201 10.25 9.68 -10.04
N SER A 202 9.69 8.54 -10.46
CA SER A 202 8.28 8.21 -10.29
C SER A 202 7.99 6.74 -10.57
N PRO A 203 6.84 6.22 -10.10
CA PRO A 203 6.35 4.90 -10.46
C PRO A 203 6.24 4.62 -11.96
N VAL A 204 5.86 5.64 -12.73
CA VAL A 204 5.70 5.54 -14.20
C VAL A 204 7.06 5.43 -14.89
N GLU A 205 8.08 6.15 -14.40
CA GLU A 205 9.45 6.02 -14.91
C GLU A 205 10.05 4.67 -14.54
N ALA A 206 9.84 4.20 -13.32
CA ALA A 206 10.33 2.89 -12.88
C ALA A 206 9.71 1.77 -13.75
N LEU A 207 8.40 1.82 -14.02
CA LEU A 207 7.74 0.89 -14.95
C LEU A 207 8.28 0.99 -16.38
N ARG A 208 8.62 2.19 -16.87
CA ARG A 208 9.23 2.39 -18.20
C ARG A 208 10.66 1.84 -18.26
N GLU A 209 11.47 2.05 -17.24
CA GLU A 209 12.84 1.53 -17.16
C GLU A 209 12.87 0.01 -16.98
N VAL A 210 11.96 -0.54 -16.17
CA VAL A 210 11.74 -2.00 -16.06
C VAL A 210 11.32 -2.59 -17.41
N ARG A 211 10.47 -1.89 -18.17
CA ARG A 211 10.07 -2.34 -19.52
C ARG A 211 11.24 -2.28 -20.51
N LYS A 212 12.04 -1.21 -20.49
CA LYS A 212 13.27 -1.08 -21.32
C LYS A 212 14.31 -2.16 -21.00
N THR A 213 14.48 -2.51 -19.72
CA THR A 213 15.43 -3.54 -19.29
C THR A 213 14.90 -4.95 -19.56
N LYS A 214 13.59 -5.18 -19.45
CA LYS A 214 12.91 -6.41 -19.91
C LYS A 214 13.14 -6.67 -21.40
N ASP A 215 13.05 -5.63 -22.24
CA ASP A 215 13.27 -5.75 -23.68
C ASP A 215 14.75 -5.98 -24.07
N ASN A 216 15.69 -5.69 -23.16
CA ASN A 216 17.14 -5.88 -23.35
C ASN A 216 17.73 -7.09 -22.62
N TRP A 217 16.91 -7.85 -21.86
CA TRP A 217 17.38 -9.03 -21.13
C TRP A 217 17.64 -10.20 -22.09
N LYS A 218 18.92 -10.47 -22.38
CA LYS A 218 19.39 -11.68 -23.06
C LYS A 218 20.06 -12.61 -22.05
N GLY A 219 19.29 -13.44 -21.36
CA GLY A 219 19.87 -14.38 -20.39
C GLY A 219 18.93 -15.50 -19.93
N GLY A 220 19.22 -16.70 -20.42
CA GLY A 220 19.13 -17.98 -19.70
C GLY A 220 17.74 -18.57 -19.44
N ALA A 221 17.60 -19.87 -19.70
CA ALA A 221 16.40 -20.64 -19.44
C ALA A 221 15.87 -20.49 -18.00
N TYR A 222 14.55 -20.57 -17.87
CA TYR A 222 13.69 -20.55 -16.68
C TYR A 222 13.05 -19.20 -16.29
N CYS A 223 11.71 -19.27 -16.17
CA CYS A 223 10.75 -18.26 -15.76
C CYS A 223 10.43 -17.15 -16.78
N ARG A 224 9.58 -17.49 -17.76
CA ARG A 224 8.66 -16.52 -18.38
C ARG A 224 7.68 -16.04 -17.32
N ALA A 225 7.90 -14.86 -16.75
CA ALA A 225 6.87 -14.11 -16.03
C ALA A 225 6.13 -13.21 -17.03
N THR A 226 4.97 -13.67 -17.47
CA THR A 226 3.91 -12.82 -18.01
C THR A 226 2.99 -12.44 -16.85
N LEU A 227 2.67 -11.14 -16.74
CA LEU A 227 1.44 -10.71 -16.07
C LEU A 227 0.24 -11.32 -16.81
#